data_AF-A0A352CUK9-F1
#
_entry.id   AF-A0A352CUK9-F1
#
_cell.length_a   1.000
_cell.length_b   1.000
_cell.length_c   1.000
_cell.angle_alpha   90.00
_cell.angle_beta   90.00
_cell.angle_gamma   90.00
#
_symmetry.space_group_name_H-M   'P 1'
#
loop_
_entity.id
_entity.type
_entity.pdbx_description
1 polymer ?
#
loop_
_entity_poly.entity_id
_entity_poly.type
_entity_poly.pdbx_seq_one_letter_code
_entity_poly.pdbx_strand_id
1 'polypeptide(L)'
;DRMGTTYRGRRDDVIDAVEACFIHAWQRDVHMTMEMTLTRGCPGDSDCDFKLSDLTGKANAAGIRDIHFPADCRWSLYPLGTNQYMKGIADVVNYSIDLGLYRETGHAGTILRGDVQDLFAYFSWVFQWCEQKFSHFVMEISWSVNSPTPEE
;
A
#
# COMPACT_ATOMS: atom_id res chain seq x y z
N ASP A 1 12.46 -13.09 5.81
CA ASP A 1 13.34 -13.68 6.86
C ASP A 1 12.66 -13.52 8.22
N ARG A 2 13.40 -13.56 9.35
CA ARG A 2 12.81 -13.42 10.70
C ARG A 2 12.17 -12.06 10.98
N MET A 3 12.51 -11.03 10.21
CA MET A 3 12.02 -9.66 10.40
C MET A 3 10.76 -9.36 9.59
N GLY A 4 10.52 -10.12 8.52
CA GLY A 4 9.40 -9.86 7.63
C GLY A 4 9.41 -10.71 6.38
N THR A 5 8.49 -10.40 5.47
CA THR A 5 8.30 -11.12 4.22
C THR A 5 8.50 -10.15 3.06
N THR A 6 9.29 -10.55 2.07
CA THR A 6 9.54 -9.74 0.87
C THR A 6 8.83 -10.36 -0.32
N TYR A 7 7.96 -9.58 -0.96
CA TYR A 7 7.33 -9.91 -2.23
C TYR A 7 8.05 -9.17 -3.37
N ARG A 8 8.49 -9.91 -4.39
CA ARG A 8 9.14 -9.35 -5.61
C ARG A 8 8.42 -9.90 -6.84
N GLY A 9 8.13 -9.03 -7.81
CA GLY A 9 7.36 -9.39 -9.00
C GLY A 9 6.86 -8.17 -9.76
N ARG A 10 5.90 -8.38 -10.67
CA ARG A 10 5.19 -7.25 -11.29
C ARG A 10 4.34 -6.57 -10.21
N ARG A 11 4.16 -5.25 -10.35
CA ARG A 11 3.33 -4.44 -9.43
C ARG A 11 2.01 -5.12 -9.10
N ASP A 12 1.25 -5.52 -10.12
CA ASP A 12 -0.09 -6.06 -9.93
C ASP A 12 -0.09 -7.40 -9.16
N ASP A 13 0.93 -8.25 -9.37
CA ASP A 13 1.08 -9.51 -8.64
C ASP A 13 1.45 -9.28 -7.17
N VAL A 14 2.37 -8.34 -6.92
CA VAL A 14 2.84 -8.02 -5.56
C VAL A 14 1.70 -7.41 -4.74
N ILE A 15 0.97 -6.46 -5.32
CA ILE A 15 -0.15 -5.82 -4.64
C ILE A 15 -1.27 -6.82 -4.38
N ASP A 16 -1.64 -7.64 -5.36
CA ASP A 16 -2.65 -8.70 -5.19
C ASP A 16 -2.25 -9.71 -4.10
N ALA A 17 -0.98 -10.12 -4.04
CA ALA A 17 -0.50 -11.05 -3.02
C ALA A 17 -0.52 -10.44 -1.60
N VAL A 18 -0.08 -9.19 -1.44
CA VAL A 18 -0.08 -8.50 -0.13
C VAL A 18 -1.50 -8.20 0.33
N GLU A 19 -2.36 -7.75 -0.58
CA GLU A 19 -3.79 -7.51 -0.34
C GLU A 19 -4.47 -8.77 0.18
N ALA A 20 -4.27 -9.91 -0.52
CA ALA A 20 -4.84 -11.17 -0.11
C ALA A 20 -4.28 -11.70 1.22
N CYS A 21 -2.97 -11.54 1.44
CA CYS A 21 -2.35 -11.91 2.71
C CYS A 21 -2.95 -11.12 3.87
N PHE A 22 -3.15 -9.81 3.71
CA PHE A 22 -3.71 -8.95 4.75
C PHE A 22 -5.19 -9.29 5.01
N ILE A 23 -5.99 -9.42 3.96
CA ILE A 23 -7.43 -9.74 4.07
C ILE A 23 -7.65 -11.12 4.71
N HIS A 24 -6.88 -12.13 4.33
CA HIS A 24 -7.02 -13.46 4.93
C HIS A 24 -6.48 -13.57 6.37
N ALA A 25 -5.57 -12.67 6.78
CA ALA A 25 -5.09 -12.61 8.15
C ALA A 25 -6.10 -11.94 9.10
N TRP A 26 -7.01 -11.12 8.56
CA TRP A 26 -8.01 -10.40 9.36
C TRP A 26 -8.97 -11.34 10.09
N GLN A 27 -9.22 -11.01 11.36
CA GLN A 27 -10.24 -11.64 12.18
C GLN A 27 -11.02 -10.53 12.88
N ARG A 28 -12.35 -10.62 12.87
CA ARG A 28 -13.26 -9.55 13.32
C ARG A 28 -12.93 -8.96 14.69
N ASP A 29 -12.54 -9.81 15.64
CA ASP A 29 -12.38 -9.41 17.05
C ASP A 29 -10.91 -9.44 17.51
N VAL A 30 -9.97 -9.43 16.57
CA VAL A 30 -8.52 -9.41 16.86
C VAL A 30 -7.92 -8.13 16.30
N HIS A 31 -7.27 -7.35 17.16
CA HIS A 31 -6.47 -6.21 16.73
C HIS A 31 -5.31 -6.72 15.88
N MET A 32 -5.22 -6.25 14.64
CA MET A 32 -4.15 -6.59 13.72
C MET A 32 -3.51 -5.33 13.17
N THR A 33 -2.19 -5.38 13.01
CA THR A 33 -1.41 -4.34 12.32
C THR A 33 -0.57 -4.95 11.22
N MET A 34 -0.25 -4.16 10.20
CA MET A 34 0.71 -4.52 9.16
C MET A 34 1.57 -3.31 8.83
N GLU A 35 2.88 -3.49 8.89
CA GLU A 35 3.85 -2.50 8.43
C GLU A 35 4.40 -2.98 7.09
N MET A 36 4.32 -2.14 6.07
CA MET A 36 4.81 -2.47 4.74
C MET A 36 5.59 -1.33 4.11
N THR A 37 6.65 -1.69 3.39
CA THR A 37 7.42 -0.78 2.55
C THR A 37 7.29 -1.22 1.10
N LEU A 38 6.67 -0.38 0.28
CA LEU A 38 6.61 -0.56 -1.16
C LEU A 38 7.69 0.28 -1.81
N THR A 39 8.47 -0.31 -2.72
CA THR A 39 9.56 0.40 -3.39
C THR A 39 9.70 -0.06 -4.83
N ARG A 40 10.17 0.85 -5.69
CA ARG A 40 10.56 0.55 -7.06
C ARG A 40 11.69 1.46 -7.49
N GLY A 41 12.62 0.90 -8.28
CA GLY A 41 13.65 1.66 -8.97
C GLY A 41 14.86 1.99 -8.09
N CYS A 42 15.11 1.17 -7.07
CA CYS A 42 16.30 1.31 -6.24
C CYS A 42 17.57 1.18 -7.11
N PRO A 43 18.50 2.14 -7.06
CA PRO A 43 19.76 2.06 -7.80
C PRO A 43 20.56 0.82 -7.40
N GLY A 44 20.85 -0.05 -8.37
CA GLY A 44 21.55 -1.31 -8.13
C GLY A 44 20.63 -2.48 -7.79
N ASP A 45 19.31 -2.28 -7.80
CA ASP A 45 18.37 -3.41 -7.82
C ASP A 45 18.60 -4.22 -9.11
N SER A 46 18.64 -5.55 -8.96
CA SER A 46 18.88 -6.47 -10.07
C SER A 46 17.70 -7.41 -10.22
N ASP A 47 17.38 -7.77 -11.46
CA ASP A 47 16.28 -8.69 -11.80
C ASP A 47 16.54 -10.14 -11.34
N CYS A 48 17.61 -10.40 -10.61
CA CYS A 48 18.22 -11.73 -10.46
C CYS A 48 17.47 -12.69 -9.53
N ASP A 49 16.52 -12.23 -8.70
CA ASP A 49 16.04 -13.02 -7.56
C ASP A 49 14.60 -13.53 -7.68
N PHE A 50 13.93 -13.39 -8.83
CA PHE A 50 12.58 -13.93 -8.99
C PHE A 50 12.28 -14.40 -10.41
N LYS A 51 11.54 -15.50 -10.51
CA LYS A 51 10.97 -15.98 -11.78
C LYS A 51 9.61 -15.35 -11.96
N LEU A 52 9.45 -14.54 -13.00
CA LEU A 52 8.14 -14.02 -13.39
C LEU A 52 7.22 -15.19 -13.73
N SER A 53 6.03 -15.18 -13.13
CA SER A 53 4.98 -16.14 -13.44
C SER A 53 4.39 -15.83 -14.82
N ASP A 54 4.12 -16.88 -15.60
CA ASP A 54 3.36 -16.77 -16.86
C ASP A 54 1.87 -16.53 -16.61
N LEU A 55 1.40 -16.67 -15.36
CA LEU A 55 0.03 -16.33 -14.99
C LEU A 55 -0.19 -14.83 -15.26
N THR A 56 -1.21 -14.52 -16.04
CA THR A 56 -1.64 -13.15 -16.31
C THR A 56 -2.86 -12.82 -15.47
N GLY A 57 -2.84 -11.68 -14.78
CA GLY A 57 -3.94 -11.20 -13.95
C GLY A 57 -3.73 -11.42 -12.46
N LYS A 58 -4.62 -10.81 -11.66
CA LYS A 58 -4.64 -10.90 -10.20
C LYS A 58 -5.12 -12.30 -9.76
N ALA A 59 -4.21 -13.10 -9.21
CA ALA A 59 -4.49 -14.51 -8.87
C ALA A 59 -5.42 -14.65 -7.66
N ASN A 60 -5.40 -13.68 -6.74
CA ASN A 60 -6.12 -13.76 -5.48
C ASN A 60 -7.43 -12.96 -5.48
N ALA A 61 -7.54 -11.92 -6.33
CA ALA A 61 -8.70 -11.02 -6.40
C ALA A 61 -10.08 -11.71 -6.30
N ALA A 62 -10.29 -12.84 -7.00
CA ALA A 62 -11.57 -13.55 -6.95
C ALA A 62 -11.92 -14.11 -5.57
N GLY A 63 -10.92 -14.50 -4.77
CA GLY A 63 -11.09 -15.09 -3.44
C GLY A 63 -11.29 -14.05 -2.33
N ILE A 64 -10.93 -12.80 -2.57
CA ILE A 64 -10.98 -11.72 -1.57
C ILE A 64 -12.02 -10.64 -1.87
N ARG A 65 -12.57 -10.57 -3.08
CA ARG A 65 -13.43 -9.46 -3.53
C ARG A 65 -14.65 -9.17 -2.65
N ASP A 66 -15.16 -10.18 -1.95
CA ASP A 66 -16.40 -10.11 -1.17
C ASP A 66 -16.09 -9.93 0.34
N ILE A 67 -14.81 -9.77 0.70
CA ILE A 67 -14.36 -9.57 2.09
C ILE A 67 -14.07 -8.09 2.30
N HIS A 68 -14.82 -7.49 3.23
CA HIS A 68 -14.83 -6.07 3.53
C HIS A 68 -14.73 -5.83 5.03
N PHE A 69 -13.92 -4.85 5.41
CA PHE A 69 -13.82 -4.38 6.78
C PHE A 69 -13.16 -3.00 6.80
N PRO A 70 -13.49 -2.15 7.78
CA PRO A 70 -12.84 -0.85 7.93
C PRO A 70 -11.39 -1.05 8.34
N ALA A 71 -10.51 -0.22 7.77
CA ALA A 71 -9.12 -0.14 8.17
C ALA A 71 -8.66 1.31 8.25
N ASP A 72 -7.71 1.53 9.16
CA ASP A 72 -6.94 2.76 9.22
C ASP A 72 -5.54 2.49 8.69
N CYS A 73 -5.03 3.43 7.91
CA CYS A 73 -3.62 3.40 7.56
C CYS A 73 -2.98 4.78 7.70
N ARG A 74 -1.77 4.78 8.24
CA ARG A 74 -0.86 5.92 8.18
C ARG A 74 0.16 5.63 7.12
N TRP A 75 0.43 6.58 6.25
CA TRP A 75 1.38 6.37 5.17
C TRP A 75 2.19 7.59 4.83
N SER A 76 3.36 7.34 4.23
CA SER A 76 4.29 8.34 3.74
C SER A 76 4.84 7.93 2.38
N LEU A 77 5.01 8.92 1.49
CA LEU A 77 5.62 8.76 0.17
C LEU A 77 6.95 9.51 0.13
N TYR A 78 7.97 8.81 -0.36
CA TYR A 78 9.32 9.31 -0.53
C TYR A 78 9.73 9.19 -2.01
N PRO A 79 9.42 10.18 -2.85
CA PRO A 79 10.01 10.29 -4.18
C PRO A 79 11.49 10.63 -4.06
N LEU A 80 12.37 9.79 -4.59
CA LEU A 80 13.81 9.91 -4.40
C LEU A 80 14.49 10.51 -5.64
N GLY A 81 15.54 11.30 -5.42
CA GLY A 81 16.33 11.90 -6.50
C GLY A 81 15.61 13.01 -7.29
N THR A 82 14.56 13.62 -6.72
CA THR A 82 13.76 14.67 -7.39
C THR A 82 13.50 15.86 -6.48
N ASN A 83 13.54 17.06 -7.06
CA ASN A 83 13.15 18.31 -6.38
C ASN A 83 11.64 18.55 -6.43
N GLN A 84 10.89 17.72 -7.16
CA GLN A 84 9.43 17.85 -7.31
C GLN A 84 8.64 16.96 -6.33
N TYR A 85 9.31 16.42 -5.31
CA TYR A 85 8.72 15.44 -4.39
C TYR A 85 7.46 15.98 -3.69
N MET A 86 7.49 17.22 -3.19
CA MET A 86 6.34 17.82 -2.51
C MET A 86 5.12 17.95 -3.41
N LYS A 87 5.32 18.29 -4.70
CA LYS A 87 4.21 18.37 -5.64
C LYS A 87 3.57 16.99 -5.85
N GLY A 88 4.40 15.96 -6.03
CA GLY A 88 3.88 14.61 -6.19
C GLY A 88 3.17 14.08 -4.95
N ILE A 89 3.69 14.37 -3.75
CA ILE A 89 3.02 14.05 -2.49
C ILE A 89 1.66 14.75 -2.42
N ALA A 90 1.59 16.05 -2.76
CA ALA A 90 0.34 16.78 -2.76
C ALA A 90 -0.68 16.21 -3.77
N ASP A 91 -0.25 15.85 -4.98
CA ASP A 91 -1.13 15.29 -6.02
C ASP A 91 -1.83 14.01 -5.54
N VAL A 92 -1.09 13.09 -4.92
CA VAL A 92 -1.64 11.81 -4.45
C VAL A 92 -2.47 11.95 -3.17
N VAL A 93 -2.07 12.85 -2.26
CA VAL A 93 -2.87 13.15 -1.06
C VAL A 93 -4.20 13.80 -1.44
N ASN A 94 -4.21 14.75 -2.38
CA ASN A 94 -5.45 15.35 -2.86
C ASN A 94 -6.39 14.32 -3.49
N TYR A 95 -5.85 13.33 -4.22
CA TYR A 95 -6.67 12.24 -4.73
C TYR A 95 -7.32 11.40 -3.63
N SER A 96 -6.64 11.18 -2.50
CA SER A 96 -7.25 10.51 -1.34
C SER A 96 -8.41 11.30 -0.72
N ILE A 97 -8.38 12.64 -0.82
CA ILE A 97 -9.48 13.53 -0.40
C ILE A 97 -10.66 13.36 -1.35
N ASP A 98 -10.40 13.36 -2.66
CA ASP A 98 -11.44 13.18 -3.69
C ASP A 98 -12.18 11.84 -3.55
N LEU A 99 -11.47 10.79 -3.12
CA LEU A 99 -12.03 9.46 -2.83
C LEU A 99 -12.75 9.37 -1.48
N GLY A 100 -12.67 10.38 -0.63
CA GLY A 100 -13.23 10.36 0.73
C GLY A 100 -12.48 9.47 1.72
N LEU A 101 -11.24 9.06 1.39
CA LEU A 101 -10.40 8.22 2.24
C LEU A 101 -9.57 9.03 3.24
N TYR A 102 -9.27 10.29 2.91
CA TYR A 102 -8.47 11.17 3.76
C TYR A 102 -9.14 11.45 5.10
N ARG A 103 -8.39 11.30 6.19
CA ARG A 103 -8.81 11.71 7.53
C ARG A 103 -8.06 12.95 7.99
N GLU A 104 -6.75 12.84 8.11
CA GLU A 104 -5.92 13.91 8.61
C GLU A 104 -4.47 13.74 8.18
N THR A 105 -3.67 14.79 8.41
CA THR A 105 -2.22 14.72 8.26
C THR A 105 -1.61 14.76 9.66
N GLY A 106 -0.92 13.69 10.03
CA GLY A 106 -0.19 13.59 11.29
C GLY A 106 1.27 14.02 11.14
N HIS A 107 2.03 13.94 12.23
CA HIS A 107 3.49 13.98 12.12
C HIS A 107 3.97 12.76 11.33
N ALA A 108 4.79 13.01 10.31
CA ALA A 108 5.44 12.00 9.48
C ALA A 108 4.49 11.08 8.67
N GLY A 109 3.29 11.54 8.30
CA GLY A 109 2.45 10.85 7.32
C GLY A 109 1.01 11.35 7.22
N THR A 110 0.30 10.87 6.20
CA THR A 110 -1.13 11.08 6.01
C THR A 110 -1.88 9.88 6.58
N ILE A 111 -2.99 10.14 7.26
CA ILE A 111 -3.88 9.11 7.81
C ILE A 111 -5.10 8.99 6.88
N LEU A 112 -5.36 7.78 6.44
CA LEU A 112 -6.54 7.40 5.67
C LEU A 112 -7.38 6.40 6.45
N ARG A 113 -8.68 6.41 6.20
CA ARG A 113 -9.63 5.42 6.71
C ARG A 113 -10.63 5.09 5.61
N GLY A 114 -10.92 3.82 5.45
CA GLY A 114 -11.88 3.35 4.45
C GLY A 114 -12.11 1.85 4.53
N ASP A 115 -12.82 1.33 3.54
CA ASP A 115 -12.86 -0.11 3.31
C ASP A 115 -11.47 -0.61 2.88
N VAL A 116 -11.10 -1.82 3.32
CA VAL A 116 -9.82 -2.44 2.97
C VAL A 116 -9.59 -2.47 1.46
N GLN A 117 -10.62 -2.76 0.66
CA GLN A 117 -10.51 -2.83 -0.80
C GLN A 117 -10.21 -1.45 -1.40
N ASP A 118 -10.89 -0.40 -0.92
CA ASP A 118 -10.69 0.97 -1.40
C ASP A 118 -9.30 1.49 -1.06
N LEU A 119 -8.77 1.15 0.12
CA LEU A 119 -7.43 1.53 0.53
C LEU A 119 -6.35 0.82 -0.31
N PHE A 120 -6.49 -0.48 -0.58
CA PHE A 120 -5.57 -1.19 -1.48
C PHE A 120 -5.66 -0.69 -2.92
N ALA A 121 -6.87 -0.39 -3.41
CA ALA A 121 -7.07 0.23 -4.72
C ALA A 121 -6.38 1.60 -4.81
N TYR A 122 -6.50 2.42 -3.75
CA TYR A 122 -5.79 3.70 -3.65
C TYR A 122 -4.28 3.51 -3.69
N PHE A 123 -3.69 2.64 -2.87
CA PHE A 123 -2.23 2.43 -2.88
C PHE A 123 -1.73 1.82 -4.20
N SER A 124 -2.52 0.98 -4.85
CA SER A 124 -2.23 0.48 -6.20
C SER A 124 -2.18 1.62 -7.22
N TRP A 125 -3.14 2.53 -7.15
CA TRP A 125 -3.15 3.71 -8.00
C TRP A 125 -1.95 4.63 -7.71
N VAL A 126 -1.63 4.89 -6.43
CA VAL A 126 -0.48 5.72 -6.05
C VAL A 126 0.81 5.11 -6.57
N PHE A 127 0.99 3.80 -6.41
CA PHE A 127 2.17 3.10 -6.94
C PHE A 127 2.26 3.30 -8.46
N GLN A 128 1.19 3.03 -9.20
CA GLN A 128 1.14 3.23 -10.65
C GLN A 128 1.45 4.67 -11.06
N TRP A 129 0.90 5.64 -10.33
CA TRP A 129 1.13 7.05 -10.59
C TRP A 129 2.61 7.42 -10.39
N CYS A 130 3.21 6.95 -9.29
CA CYS A 130 4.62 7.15 -9.01
C CYS A 130 5.52 6.48 -10.06
N GLU A 131 5.18 5.29 -10.56
CA GLU A 131 5.93 4.62 -11.63
C GLU A 131 6.10 5.46 -12.89
N GLN A 132 5.12 6.32 -13.18
CA GLN A 132 5.12 7.20 -14.36
C GLN A 132 5.85 8.52 -14.12
N LYS A 133 6.12 8.88 -12.86
CA LYS A 133 6.62 10.20 -12.46
C LYS A 133 8.02 10.17 -11.89
N PHE A 134 8.39 9.09 -11.22
CA PHE A 134 9.64 8.96 -10.47
C PHE A 134 10.41 7.72 -10.92
N SER A 135 11.72 7.88 -11.07
CA SER A 135 12.63 6.77 -11.35
C SER A 135 12.83 5.88 -10.12
N HIS A 136 12.75 6.45 -8.92
CA HIS A 136 12.88 5.75 -7.64
C HIS A 136 11.93 6.36 -6.62
N PHE A 137 11.14 5.53 -5.94
CA PHE A 137 10.29 5.97 -4.84
C PHE A 137 10.11 4.85 -3.81
N VAL A 138 9.82 5.26 -2.58
CA VAL A 138 9.47 4.38 -1.46
C VAL A 138 8.16 4.87 -0.86
N MET A 139 7.28 3.95 -0.48
CA MET A 139 6.10 4.22 0.34
C MET A 139 6.18 3.38 1.60
N GLU A 140 5.97 4.00 2.75
CA GLU A 140 5.83 3.32 4.03
C GLU A 140 4.37 3.41 4.45
N ILE A 141 3.77 2.28 4.82
CA ILE A 141 2.36 2.20 5.18
C ILE A 141 2.22 1.32 6.43
N SER A 142 1.63 1.90 7.47
CA SER A 142 1.24 1.26 8.72
C SER A 142 -0.27 1.08 8.72
N TRP A 143 -0.74 -0.15 8.77
CA TRP A 143 -2.16 -0.51 8.84
C TRP A 143 -2.56 -0.88 10.27
N SER A 144 -3.79 -0.54 10.64
CA SER A 144 -4.40 -0.94 11.91
C SER A 144 -5.87 -1.25 11.69
N VAL A 145 -6.31 -2.42 12.18
CA VAL A 145 -7.70 -2.87 12.11
C VAL A 145 -8.14 -3.43 13.45
N ASN A 146 -9.36 -3.13 13.87
CA ASN A 146 -9.91 -3.51 15.18
C ASN A 146 -9.05 -2.98 16.35
N SER A 147 -8.52 -1.75 16.23
CA SER A 147 -7.81 -1.09 17.33
C SER A 147 -8.69 -1.03 18.59
N PRO A 148 -8.17 -1.38 19.78
CA PRO A 148 -8.93 -1.28 21.03
C PRO A 148 -9.05 0.17 21.53
N THR A 149 -8.31 1.11 20.92
CA THR A 149 -8.42 2.53 21.24
C THR A 149 -9.81 3.04 20.86
N PRO A 150 -10.50 3.77 21.75
CA PRO A 150 -11.79 4.37 21.43
C PRO A 150 -11.68 5.24 20.17
N GLU A 151 -12.67 5.15 19.29
CA GLU A 151 -12.82 6.12 18.22
C GLU A 151 -13.27 7.45 18.84
N GLU A 152 -12.51 8.54 18.59
CA GLU A 152 -12.89 9.91 18.94
C GLU A 152 -13.87 10.50 17.92
#